data_AF-A0AAV4PLX1-F1
#
_entry.id   AF-A0AAV4PLX1-F1
#
_cell.length_a   1.000
_cell.length_b   1.000
_cell.length_c   1.000
_cell.angle_alpha   90.00
_cell.angle_beta   90.00
_cell.angle_gamma   90.00
#
_symmetry.space_group_name_H-M   'P 1'
#
loop_
_entity.id
_entity.type
_entity.pdbx_description
1 polymer ?
#
loop_
_entity_poly.entity_id
_entity_poly.type
_entity_poly.pdbx_seq_one_letter_code
_entity_poly.pdbx_strand_id
1 'polypeptide(L)'
;MFSEELQKWCYPKKDTFWKKPKAMPSKLVEVVESCNWFKACDVCDRYFSEWLKLDDVVANDLAPNTTGIYMIAVLYGKEREVVNIYYGQNDIKVNIKESLENYSKSMDYVLRNKKFVNKSPCFQVRWTEFKEADNDNCCFLYAHWLNTDKPIPLMNYKIPGEEAVEKNKHFVIRTHDKKWCYEVDVLKQSKITKSKQRKHLMNDLESDMRDLSCATNS
;
A
#
# COMPACT_ATOMS: atom_id res chain seq x y z
N MET A 1 47.40 -48.32 -1.33
CA MET A 1 46.64 -47.72 -2.46
C MET A 1 45.20 -47.57 -1.98
N PHE A 2 44.67 -46.35 -1.88
CA PHE A 2 43.27 -46.14 -1.46
C PHE A 2 42.32 -46.59 -2.57
N SER A 3 41.13 -47.11 -2.21
CA SER A 3 40.15 -47.58 -3.20
C SER A 3 39.66 -46.42 -4.08
N GLU A 4 39.31 -46.71 -5.33
CA GLU A 4 38.80 -45.72 -6.30
C GLU A 4 37.54 -44.97 -5.81
N GLU A 5 36.77 -45.59 -4.90
CA GLU A 5 35.59 -44.96 -4.29
C GLU A 5 35.97 -43.82 -3.33
N LEU A 6 37.08 -43.94 -2.61
CA LEU A 6 37.57 -42.89 -1.70
C LEU A 6 38.16 -41.70 -2.48
N GLN A 7 38.76 -41.93 -3.65
CA GLN A 7 39.28 -40.84 -4.49
C GLN A 7 38.18 -39.92 -5.05
N LYS A 8 36.97 -40.44 -5.28
CA LYS A 8 35.81 -39.64 -5.73
C LYS A 8 35.32 -38.65 -4.67
N TRP A 9 35.51 -38.95 -3.39
CA TRP A 9 35.13 -38.05 -2.29
C TRP A 9 36.13 -36.91 -2.08
N CYS A 10 37.42 -37.13 -2.36
CA CYS A 10 38.46 -36.12 -2.19
C CYS A 10 38.46 -35.04 -3.27
N TYR A 11 37.81 -35.28 -4.41
CA TYR A 11 37.69 -34.33 -5.51
C TYR A 11 36.26 -34.32 -6.07
N PRO A 12 35.31 -33.64 -5.40
CA PRO A 12 34.01 -33.43 -6.02
C PRO A 12 34.24 -32.68 -7.34
N LYS A 13 33.59 -33.14 -8.42
CA LYS A 13 33.58 -32.42 -9.69
C LYS A 13 33.18 -30.97 -9.39
N LYS A 14 33.81 -30.00 -10.06
CA LYS A 14 33.50 -28.57 -9.92
C LYS A 14 32.03 -28.33 -10.30
N ASP A 15 31.13 -28.59 -9.36
CA ASP A 15 29.74 -28.25 -9.49
C ASP A 15 29.65 -26.73 -9.46
N THR A 16 28.99 -26.21 -10.48
CA THR A 16 28.55 -24.82 -10.67
C THR A 16 27.48 -24.41 -9.63
N PHE A 17 27.60 -24.91 -8.41
CA PHE A 17 26.64 -24.78 -7.32
C PHE A 17 27.17 -23.92 -6.17
N TRP A 18 27.64 -22.73 -6.50
CA TRP A 18 27.49 -21.60 -5.59
C TRP A 18 26.77 -20.49 -6.34
N LYS A 19 25.47 -20.71 -6.61
CA LYS A 19 24.58 -19.55 -6.83
C LYS A 19 24.72 -18.72 -5.56
N LYS A 20 25.28 -17.51 -5.67
CA LYS A 20 25.30 -16.55 -4.56
C LYS A 20 23.91 -16.57 -3.94
N PRO A 21 23.77 -16.72 -2.60
CA PRO A 21 22.49 -16.56 -1.94
C PRO A 21 21.86 -15.28 -2.51
N LYS A 22 20.64 -15.37 -3.05
CA LYS A 22 19.93 -14.16 -3.48
C LYS A 22 20.00 -13.20 -2.31
N ALA A 23 20.49 -11.99 -2.55
CA ALA A 23 20.61 -11.00 -1.49
C ALA A 23 19.26 -10.92 -0.79
N MET A 24 19.22 -11.21 0.51
CA MET A 24 17.99 -11.05 1.27
C MET A 24 17.58 -9.58 1.13
N PRO A 25 16.30 -9.29 0.81
CA PRO A 25 15.85 -7.92 0.65
C PRO A 25 16.21 -7.13 1.92
N SER A 26 16.86 -5.99 1.76
CA SER A 26 17.32 -5.14 2.86
C SER A 26 16.17 -4.44 3.59
N LYS A 27 14.94 -4.60 3.10
CA LYS A 27 13.72 -4.00 3.63
C LYS A 27 12.58 -5.01 3.54
N LEU A 28 11.84 -5.18 4.63
CA LEU A 28 10.55 -5.86 4.63
C LEU A 28 9.50 -4.84 4.19
N VAL A 29 8.79 -5.16 3.11
CA VAL A 29 7.76 -4.29 2.53
C VAL A 29 6.45 -5.06 2.42
N GLU A 30 5.35 -4.38 2.74
CA GLU A 30 4.00 -4.90 2.58
C GLU A 30 3.30 -4.18 1.45
N VAL A 31 2.62 -4.94 0.58
CA VAL A 31 1.88 -4.36 -0.53
C VAL A 31 0.67 -3.63 0.03
N VAL A 32 0.50 -2.37 -0.34
CA VAL A 32 -0.70 -1.63 0.05
C VAL A 32 -1.88 -2.24 -0.70
N GLU A 33 -2.94 -2.61 0.03
CA GLU A 33 -4.15 -3.17 -0.56
C GLU A 33 -4.70 -2.24 -1.65
N SER A 34 -5.27 -2.77 -2.73
CA SER A 34 -5.80 -1.97 -3.83
C SER A 34 -7.26 -1.58 -3.63
N CYS A 35 -7.64 -0.35 -4.01
CA CYS A 35 -9.03 0.08 -3.97
C CYS A 35 -9.89 -0.55 -5.07
N ASN A 36 -11.15 -0.83 -4.76
CA ASN A 36 -12.19 -1.13 -5.74
C ASN A 36 -13.30 -0.10 -5.65
N TRP A 37 -13.30 0.87 -6.57
CA TRP A 37 -14.25 2.00 -6.62
C TRP A 37 -15.72 1.61 -6.66
N PHE A 38 -16.02 0.36 -7.04
CA PHE A 38 -17.38 -0.15 -7.27
C PHE A 38 -17.91 -0.98 -6.09
N LYS A 39 -17.14 -1.17 -5.02
CA LYS A 39 -17.50 -1.98 -3.86
C LYS A 39 -17.16 -1.26 -2.55
N ALA A 40 -17.74 -1.75 -1.45
CA ALA A 40 -17.30 -1.36 -0.12
C ALA A 40 -15.79 -1.61 0.04
N CYS A 41 -15.11 -0.72 0.74
CA CYS A 41 -13.66 -0.74 0.84
C CYS A 41 -13.24 -0.42 2.26
N ASP A 42 -12.84 -1.45 3.00
CA ASP A 42 -12.48 -1.36 4.42
C ASP A 42 -11.41 -0.31 4.69
N VAL A 43 -10.42 -0.17 3.78
CA VAL A 43 -9.40 0.88 3.89
C VAL A 43 -10.06 2.25 3.82
N CYS A 44 -10.82 2.55 2.76
CA CYS A 44 -11.44 3.87 2.66
C CYS A 44 -12.47 4.12 3.77
N ASP A 45 -13.20 3.10 4.20
CA ASP A 45 -14.23 3.20 5.24
C ASP A 45 -13.63 3.45 6.64
N ARG A 46 -12.36 3.07 6.87
CA ARG A 46 -11.63 3.41 8.11
C ARG A 46 -11.17 4.86 8.18
N TYR A 47 -10.83 5.47 7.04
CA TYR A 47 -10.24 6.81 7.01
C TYR A 47 -11.26 7.91 6.74
N PHE A 48 -12.32 7.62 5.99
CA PHE A 48 -13.32 8.62 5.63
C PHE A 48 -14.52 8.59 6.56
N SER A 49 -15.21 9.72 6.63
CA SER A 49 -16.53 9.82 7.25
C SER A 49 -17.57 8.91 6.58
N GLU A 50 -18.70 8.75 7.25
CA GLU A 50 -19.86 8.08 6.66
C GLU A 50 -20.34 8.80 5.39
N TRP A 51 -20.98 8.04 4.52
CA TRP A 51 -21.57 8.56 3.30
C TRP A 51 -22.84 9.34 3.58
N LEU A 52 -22.85 10.63 3.24
CA LEU A 52 -24.01 11.51 3.33
C LEU A 52 -24.53 11.84 1.93
N LYS A 53 -25.83 12.10 1.78
CA LYS A 53 -26.37 12.60 0.51
C LYS A 53 -25.80 14.00 0.25
N LEU A 54 -25.37 14.24 -0.99
CA LEU A 54 -24.73 15.51 -1.33
C LEU A 54 -25.70 16.69 -1.17
N ASP A 55 -26.95 16.53 -1.57
CA ASP A 55 -27.98 17.58 -1.42
C ASP A 55 -28.19 17.95 0.05
N ASP A 56 -28.21 16.96 0.95
CA ASP A 56 -28.37 17.19 2.40
C ASP A 56 -27.15 17.92 2.98
N VAL A 57 -25.94 17.57 2.53
CA VAL A 57 -24.70 18.22 2.96
C VAL A 57 -24.66 19.69 2.55
N VAL A 58 -25.13 20.01 1.34
CA VAL A 58 -25.16 21.38 0.83
C VAL A 58 -26.25 22.19 1.51
N ALA A 59 -27.48 21.66 1.59
CA ALA A 59 -28.63 22.34 2.15
C ALA A 59 -28.47 22.65 3.64
N ASN A 60 -27.79 21.77 4.39
CA ASN A 60 -27.60 21.90 5.84
C ASN A 60 -26.17 22.31 6.22
N ASP A 61 -25.33 22.66 5.24
CA ASP A 61 -23.98 23.21 5.46
C ASP A 61 -23.06 22.27 6.29
N LEU A 62 -23.16 20.96 6.07
CA LEU A 62 -22.54 19.92 6.92
C LEU A 62 -21.06 19.64 6.65
N ALA A 63 -20.52 20.12 5.54
CA ALA A 63 -19.13 19.88 5.16
C ALA A 63 -18.17 20.72 6.05
N PRO A 64 -17.00 20.17 6.42
CA PRO A 64 -16.07 20.86 7.30
C PRO A 64 -15.37 22.04 6.59
N ASN A 65 -15.06 23.07 7.37
CA ASN A 65 -14.24 24.23 6.98
C ASN A 65 -12.75 23.93 7.18
N THR A 66 -12.29 22.77 6.72
CA THR A 66 -10.91 22.33 6.88
C THR A 66 -10.41 21.71 5.57
N THR A 67 -9.10 21.75 5.37
CA THR A 67 -8.44 21.09 4.25
C THR A 67 -8.55 19.57 4.38
N GLY A 68 -8.65 18.89 3.23
CA GLY A 68 -8.64 17.44 3.21
C GLY A 68 -9.04 16.89 1.85
N ILE A 69 -9.48 15.64 1.87
CA ILE A 69 -9.92 14.91 0.68
C ILE A 69 -11.39 14.60 0.84
N TYR A 70 -12.15 14.72 -0.26
CA TYR A 70 -13.49 14.20 -0.31
C TYR A 70 -13.72 13.32 -1.54
N MET A 71 -14.63 12.37 -1.40
CA MET A 71 -15.07 11.49 -2.46
C MET A 71 -16.52 11.77 -2.78
N ILE A 72 -16.86 11.79 -4.07
CA ILE A 72 -18.24 11.76 -4.54
C ILE A 72 -18.50 10.37 -5.12
N ALA A 73 -19.61 9.79 -4.73
CA ALA A 73 -20.11 8.53 -5.26
C ALA A 73 -21.54 8.67 -5.77
N VAL A 74 -21.93 7.78 -6.67
CA VAL A 74 -23.34 7.56 -7.03
C VAL A 74 -23.85 6.36 -6.25
N LEU A 75 -24.89 6.57 -5.46
CA LEU A 75 -25.68 5.50 -4.87
C LEU A 75 -26.80 5.15 -5.85
N TYR A 76 -26.93 3.87 -6.22
CA TYR A 76 -27.99 3.39 -7.10
C TYR A 76 -28.45 2.00 -6.65
N GLY A 77 -29.73 1.87 -6.31
CA GLY A 77 -30.21 0.68 -5.60
C GLY A 77 -29.48 0.48 -4.26
N LYS A 78 -28.73 -0.62 -4.12
CA LYS A 78 -27.91 -0.93 -2.93
C LYS A 78 -26.40 -0.79 -3.18
N GLU A 79 -26.02 -0.39 -4.38
CA GLU A 79 -24.63 -0.28 -4.79
C GLU A 79 -24.16 1.18 -4.75
N ARG A 80 -22.87 1.35 -4.49
CA ARG A 80 -22.22 2.65 -4.48
C ARG A 80 -20.97 2.59 -5.34
N GLU A 81 -20.82 3.57 -6.22
CA GLU A 81 -19.65 3.72 -7.07
C GLU A 81 -19.01 5.09 -6.87
N VAL A 82 -17.73 5.12 -6.53
CA VAL A 82 -16.95 6.37 -6.49
C VAL A 82 -16.76 6.89 -7.91
N VAL A 83 -17.22 8.12 -8.16
CA VAL A 83 -17.13 8.78 -9.47
C VAL A 83 -16.17 9.95 -9.47
N ASN A 84 -15.86 10.52 -8.31
CA ASN A 84 -14.88 11.57 -8.18
C ASN A 84 -14.12 11.46 -6.85
N ILE A 85 -12.83 11.77 -6.88
CA ILE A 85 -11.97 11.97 -5.71
C ILE A 85 -11.33 13.33 -5.88
N TYR A 86 -11.64 14.24 -4.97
CA TYR A 86 -11.11 15.58 -5.00
C TYR A 86 -10.06 15.77 -3.91
N TYR A 87 -8.95 16.37 -4.30
CA TYR A 87 -7.86 16.78 -3.44
C TYR A 87 -7.47 18.22 -3.83
N GLY A 88 -7.36 19.10 -2.84
CA GLY A 88 -7.00 20.50 -3.07
C GLY A 88 -6.55 21.20 -1.79
N GLN A 89 -6.01 22.40 -1.94
CA GLN A 89 -5.51 23.21 -0.82
C GLN A 89 -6.62 23.96 -0.08
N ASN A 90 -7.75 24.20 -0.74
CA ASN A 90 -8.90 24.87 -0.13
C ASN A 90 -9.63 23.93 0.83
N ASP A 91 -10.49 24.50 1.66
CA ASP A 91 -11.37 23.74 2.54
C ASP A 91 -12.30 22.80 1.74
N ILE A 92 -12.57 21.62 2.30
CA ILE A 92 -13.47 20.61 1.72
C ILE A 92 -14.79 21.25 1.31
N LYS A 93 -15.38 22.06 2.19
CA LYS A 93 -16.64 22.75 1.92
C LYS A 93 -16.59 23.68 0.72
N VAL A 94 -15.54 24.50 0.61
CA VAL A 94 -15.37 25.44 -0.51
C VAL A 94 -15.26 24.65 -1.80
N ASN A 95 -14.44 23.59 -1.80
CA ASN A 95 -14.26 22.75 -2.98
C ASN A 95 -15.53 22.01 -3.40
N ILE A 96 -16.37 21.56 -2.45
CA ILE A 96 -17.66 20.94 -2.78
C ILE A 96 -18.57 21.96 -3.46
N LYS A 97 -18.68 23.18 -2.92
CA LYS A 97 -19.51 24.25 -3.51
C LYS A 97 -19.01 24.62 -4.92
N GLU A 98 -17.72 24.89 -5.05
CA GLU A 98 -17.09 25.20 -6.35
C GLU A 98 -17.27 24.05 -7.35
N SER A 99 -17.18 22.79 -6.91
CA SER A 99 -17.34 21.65 -7.81
C SER A 99 -18.78 21.50 -8.29
N LEU A 100 -19.77 21.76 -7.45
CA LEU A 100 -21.17 21.76 -7.83
C LEU A 100 -21.46 22.87 -8.85
N GLU A 101 -20.92 24.07 -8.64
CA GLU A 101 -21.10 25.20 -9.55
C GLU A 101 -20.43 24.95 -10.90
N ASN A 102 -19.15 24.56 -10.87
CA ASN A 102 -18.32 24.40 -12.07
C ASN A 102 -18.61 23.12 -12.86
N TYR A 103 -19.06 22.05 -12.20
CA TYR A 103 -19.27 20.73 -12.80
C TYR A 103 -20.73 20.26 -12.79
N SER A 104 -21.69 21.12 -12.47
CA SER A 104 -23.14 20.81 -12.51
C SER A 104 -23.55 19.98 -13.73
N LYS A 105 -23.18 20.42 -14.94
CA LYS A 105 -23.47 19.71 -16.21
C LYS A 105 -22.84 18.32 -16.27
N SER A 106 -21.61 18.17 -15.79
CA SER A 106 -20.90 16.89 -15.76
C SER A 106 -21.54 15.94 -14.76
N MET A 107 -21.94 16.43 -13.59
CA MET A 107 -22.63 15.65 -12.57
C MET A 107 -23.99 15.16 -13.07
N ASP A 108 -24.76 16.01 -13.74
CA ASP A 108 -26.01 15.59 -14.40
C ASP A 108 -25.77 14.49 -15.45
N TYR A 109 -24.68 14.59 -16.22
CA TYR A 109 -24.32 13.57 -17.19
C TYR A 109 -23.97 12.23 -16.54
N VAL A 110 -23.27 12.25 -15.39
CA VAL A 110 -22.95 11.03 -14.63
C VAL A 110 -24.23 10.28 -14.25
N LEU A 111 -25.24 10.96 -13.70
CA LEU A 111 -26.49 10.32 -13.29
C LEU A 111 -27.30 9.73 -14.46
N ARG A 112 -27.10 10.25 -15.67
CA ARG A 112 -27.73 9.75 -16.91
C ARG A 112 -27.01 8.53 -17.51
N ASN A 113 -25.91 8.07 -16.91
CA ASN A 113 -25.23 6.88 -17.39
C ASN A 113 -26.18 5.67 -17.39
N LYS A 114 -26.19 4.91 -18.50
CA LYS A 114 -27.09 3.77 -18.72
C LYS A 114 -27.11 2.77 -17.55
N LYS A 115 -25.99 2.60 -16.84
CA LYS A 115 -25.89 1.69 -15.70
C LYS A 115 -26.73 2.10 -14.47
N PHE A 116 -27.07 3.37 -14.36
CA PHE A 116 -27.85 3.96 -13.26
C PHE A 116 -29.32 4.18 -13.61
N VAL A 117 -29.68 4.11 -14.90
CA VAL A 117 -31.05 4.32 -15.38
C VAL A 117 -32.02 3.37 -14.67
N ASN A 118 -33.17 3.90 -14.24
CA ASN A 118 -34.22 3.19 -13.49
C ASN A 118 -33.83 2.71 -12.08
N LYS A 119 -32.70 3.15 -11.52
CA LYS A 119 -32.24 2.77 -10.16
C LYS A 119 -32.25 3.93 -9.15
N SER A 120 -32.96 5.01 -9.49
CA SER A 120 -33.07 6.23 -8.68
C SER A 120 -31.72 6.72 -8.15
N PRO A 121 -30.76 7.03 -9.04
CA PRO A 121 -29.41 7.35 -8.60
C PRO A 121 -29.34 8.70 -7.88
N CYS A 122 -28.54 8.79 -6.83
CA CYS A 122 -28.26 10.05 -6.14
C CYS A 122 -26.77 10.18 -5.81
N PHE A 123 -26.29 11.42 -5.69
CA PHE A 123 -24.93 11.66 -5.24
C PHE A 123 -24.81 11.53 -3.73
N GLN A 124 -23.74 10.87 -3.31
CA GLN A 124 -23.28 10.86 -1.93
C GLN A 124 -21.85 11.40 -1.86
N VAL A 125 -21.53 11.99 -0.71
CA VAL A 125 -20.22 12.55 -0.42
C VAL A 125 -19.74 12.05 0.94
N ARG A 126 -18.45 11.87 1.06
CA ARG A 126 -17.75 11.67 2.33
C ARG A 126 -16.38 12.33 2.27
N TRP A 127 -15.75 12.55 3.41
CA TRP A 127 -14.49 13.26 3.48
C TRP A 127 -13.59 12.74 4.60
N THR A 128 -12.33 13.15 4.54
CA THR A 128 -11.35 12.97 5.60
C THR A 128 -10.53 14.25 5.67
N GLU A 129 -10.26 14.70 6.89
CA GLU A 129 -9.53 15.92 7.15
C GLU A 129 -8.03 15.60 7.25
N PHE A 130 -7.19 16.42 6.61
CA PHE A 130 -5.75 16.27 6.71
C PHE A 130 -5.10 17.63 6.91
N LYS A 131 -4.15 17.68 7.84
CA LYS A 131 -3.31 18.86 8.05
C LYS A 131 -2.23 18.99 6.98
N GLU A 132 -1.69 17.85 6.54
CA GLU A 132 -0.57 17.77 5.61
C GLU A 132 -0.86 16.70 4.56
N ALA A 133 -0.82 17.08 3.29
CA ALA A 133 -1.18 16.21 2.18
C ALA A 133 -0.16 15.11 1.90
N ASP A 134 1.07 15.26 2.39
CA ASP A 134 2.23 14.38 2.18
C ASP A 134 2.58 13.52 3.40
N ASN A 135 1.75 13.57 4.45
CA ASN A 135 1.92 12.69 5.59
C ASN A 135 1.69 11.21 5.23
N ASP A 136 2.19 10.31 6.07
CA ASP A 136 2.15 8.86 5.82
C ASP A 136 0.73 8.31 5.65
N ASN A 137 -0.27 8.84 6.36
CA ASN A 137 -1.66 8.40 6.26
C ASN A 137 -2.28 8.78 4.91
N CYS A 138 -2.01 10.00 4.43
CA CYS A 138 -2.40 10.47 3.10
C CYS A 138 -1.72 9.62 2.02
N CYS A 139 -0.40 9.43 2.14
CA CYS A 139 0.38 8.61 1.22
C CYS A 139 -0.10 7.15 1.20
N PHE A 140 -0.54 6.60 2.35
CA PHE A 140 -1.13 5.26 2.40
C PHE A 140 -2.43 5.19 1.58
N LEU A 141 -3.32 6.18 1.73
CA LEU A 141 -4.55 6.24 0.94
C LEU A 141 -4.28 6.45 -0.56
N TYR A 142 -3.33 7.30 -0.91
CA TYR A 142 -2.93 7.49 -2.30
C TYR A 142 -2.35 6.19 -2.89
N ALA A 143 -1.46 5.51 -2.17
CA ALA A 143 -0.90 4.23 -2.60
C ALA A 143 -2.00 3.17 -2.79
N HIS A 144 -2.99 3.14 -1.88
CA HIS A 144 -4.17 2.27 -1.98
C HIS A 144 -4.97 2.52 -3.27
N TRP A 145 -5.14 3.78 -3.65
CA TRP A 145 -5.80 4.17 -4.89
C TRP A 145 -4.97 3.90 -6.14
N LEU A 146 -3.68 4.23 -6.11
CA LEU A 146 -2.75 4.02 -7.22
C LEU A 146 -2.51 2.53 -7.50
N ASN A 147 -2.68 1.66 -6.50
CA ASN A 147 -2.62 0.21 -6.67
C ASN A 147 -3.88 -0.38 -7.32
N THR A 148 -4.92 0.40 -7.60
CA THR A 148 -6.12 -0.11 -8.26
C THR A 148 -5.81 -0.65 -9.65
N ASP A 149 -6.44 -1.77 -10.01
CA ASP A 149 -6.52 -2.28 -11.38
C ASP A 149 -7.79 -1.80 -12.10
N LYS A 150 -8.64 -1.04 -11.40
CA LYS A 150 -9.92 -0.57 -11.91
C LYS A 150 -9.75 0.70 -12.73
N PRO A 151 -10.67 0.93 -13.69
CA PRO A 151 -10.72 2.21 -14.39
C PRO A 151 -10.80 3.37 -13.40
N ILE A 152 -10.14 4.47 -13.74
CA ILE A 152 -10.17 5.72 -12.98
C ILE A 152 -11.64 6.17 -12.84
N PRO A 153 -12.04 6.72 -11.67
CA PRO A 153 -13.39 7.24 -11.49
C PRO A 153 -13.80 8.21 -12.61
N LEU A 154 -15.07 8.16 -13.01
CA LEU A 154 -15.57 8.78 -14.24
C LEU A 154 -15.24 10.28 -14.38
N MET A 155 -15.16 11.02 -13.27
CA MET A 155 -14.88 12.45 -13.25
C MET A 155 -13.42 12.79 -12.97
N ASN A 156 -12.57 11.79 -12.71
CA ASN A 156 -11.13 11.99 -12.50
C ASN A 156 -10.37 11.82 -13.83
N TYR A 157 -9.48 12.78 -14.13
CA TYR A 157 -8.52 12.63 -15.23
C TYR A 157 -7.33 11.74 -14.84
N LYS A 158 -6.90 11.83 -13.57
CA LYS A 158 -5.85 11.03 -12.95
C LYS A 158 -6.17 10.76 -11.49
N ILE A 159 -5.58 9.69 -10.94
CA ILE A 159 -5.64 9.42 -9.49
C ILE A 159 -4.73 10.43 -8.77
N PRO A 160 -5.18 11.04 -7.67
CA PRO A 160 -4.36 12.00 -6.92
C PRO A 160 -3.23 11.32 -6.14
N GLY A 161 -2.22 12.12 -5.79
CA GLY A 161 -1.24 11.75 -4.77
C GLY A 161 0.01 11.01 -5.26
N GLU A 162 0.15 10.71 -6.55
CA GLU A 162 1.32 10.02 -7.10
C GLU A 162 2.66 10.66 -6.69
N GLU A 163 2.80 11.97 -6.91
CA GLU A 163 4.01 12.72 -6.54
C GLU A 163 4.25 12.73 -5.01
N ALA A 164 3.18 12.73 -4.21
CA ALA A 164 3.29 12.70 -2.75
C ALA A 164 3.80 11.33 -2.27
N VAL A 165 3.31 10.23 -2.84
CA VAL A 165 3.79 8.89 -2.51
C VAL A 165 5.23 8.68 -2.99
N GLU A 166 5.59 9.15 -4.18
CA GLU A 166 6.96 9.07 -4.71
C GLU A 166 8.00 9.76 -3.83
N LYS A 167 7.64 10.90 -3.24
CA LYS A 167 8.53 11.67 -2.35
C LYS A 167 8.58 11.11 -0.93
N ASN A 168 7.60 10.30 -0.53
CA ASN A 168 7.53 9.76 0.83
C ASN A 168 8.51 8.58 0.99
N LYS A 169 9.42 8.71 1.95
CA LYS A 169 10.50 7.75 2.21
C LYS A 169 10.03 6.37 2.69
N HIS A 170 8.78 6.24 3.15
CA HIS A 170 8.21 5.00 3.66
C HIS A 170 7.47 4.18 2.59
N PHE A 171 7.37 4.69 1.35
CA PHE A 171 6.71 4.00 0.26
C PHE A 171 7.69 3.69 -0.87
N VAL A 172 7.54 2.50 -1.46
CA VAL A 172 8.36 2.05 -2.58
C VAL A 172 7.53 1.31 -3.62
N ILE A 173 7.91 1.42 -4.90
CA ILE A 173 7.31 0.63 -5.97
C ILE A 173 8.04 -0.70 -6.08
N ARG A 174 7.28 -1.80 -5.99
CA ARG A 174 7.78 -3.15 -6.21
C ARG A 174 8.04 -3.39 -7.70
N THR A 175 9.25 -3.84 -8.03
CA THR A 175 9.77 -3.80 -9.40
C THR A 175 9.05 -4.70 -10.40
N HIS A 176 8.56 -5.87 -9.96
CA HIS A 176 8.03 -6.90 -10.86
C HIS A 176 6.56 -6.69 -11.25
N ASP A 177 5.75 -6.09 -10.38
CA ASP A 177 4.32 -5.87 -10.60
C ASP A 177 3.89 -4.41 -10.47
N LYS A 178 4.85 -3.50 -10.23
CA LYS A 178 4.64 -2.06 -10.15
C LYS A 178 3.64 -1.64 -9.08
N LYS A 179 3.50 -2.42 -8.01
CA LYS A 179 2.63 -2.08 -6.88
C LYS A 179 3.38 -1.26 -5.82
N TRP A 180 2.70 -0.24 -5.31
CA TRP A 180 3.12 0.51 -4.13
C TRP A 180 3.10 -0.37 -2.88
N CYS A 181 4.17 -0.30 -2.12
CA CYS A 181 4.36 -1.01 -0.87
C CYS A 181 4.74 -0.02 0.23
N TYR A 182 4.33 -0.32 1.46
CA TYR A 182 4.76 0.37 2.67
C TYR A 182 5.97 -0.36 3.29
N GLU A 183 6.97 0.38 3.73
CA GLU A 183 8.14 -0.15 4.42
C GLU A 183 7.80 -0.48 5.88
N VAL A 184 7.80 -1.77 6.24
CA VAL A 184 7.44 -2.24 7.59
C VAL A 184 8.67 -2.35 8.48
N ASP A 185 9.82 -2.76 7.92
CA ASP A 185 11.06 -2.80 8.67
C ASP A 185 12.30 -2.72 7.77
N VAL A 186 13.33 -2.02 8.23
CA VAL A 186 14.65 -2.08 7.61
C VAL A 186 15.39 -3.21 8.32
N LEU A 187 15.42 -4.39 7.70
CA LEU A 187 16.22 -5.51 8.19
C LEU A 187 17.69 -5.06 8.23
N LYS A 188 18.14 -4.54 9.38
CA LYS A 188 19.53 -4.25 9.64
C LYS A 188 20.25 -5.57 9.50
N GLN A 189 20.92 -5.78 8.37
CA GLN A 189 21.94 -6.80 8.27
C GLN A 189 22.95 -6.48 9.36
N SER A 190 22.86 -7.17 10.49
CA SER A 190 23.94 -7.22 11.44
C SER A 190 25.10 -7.87 10.68
N LYS A 191 26.00 -7.03 10.15
CA LYS A 191 27.27 -7.48 9.62
C LYS A 191 28.03 -8.04 10.82
N ILE A 192 27.76 -9.30 11.16
CA ILE A 192 28.64 -10.05 12.04
C ILE A 192 29.95 -10.11 11.27
N THR A 193 30.94 -9.37 11.76
CA THR A 193 32.28 -9.39 11.16
C THR A 193 32.78 -10.83 11.19
N LYS A 194 33.57 -11.25 10.18
CA LYS A 194 34.16 -12.60 10.12
C LYS A 194 34.85 -13.00 11.44
N SER A 195 35.38 -12.02 12.17
CA SER A 195 35.95 -12.19 13.51
C SER A 195 34.92 -12.64 14.56
N LYS A 196 33.76 -11.97 14.66
CA LYS A 196 32.68 -12.38 15.59
C LYS A 196 32.10 -13.74 15.22
N GLN A 197 31.96 -14.02 13.93
CA GLN A 197 31.46 -15.31 13.43
C GLN A 197 32.43 -16.46 13.79
N ARG A 198 33.74 -16.24 13.59
CA ARG A 198 34.79 -17.21 13.96
C ARG A 198 34.86 -17.43 15.47
N LYS A 199 34.69 -16.38 16.28
CA LYS A 199 34.68 -16.50 17.74
C LYS A 199 33.49 -17.31 18.25
N HIS A 200 32.31 -17.13 17.66
CA HIS A 200 31.13 -17.93 18.02
C HIS A 200 31.33 -19.40 17.67
N LEU A 201 31.81 -19.68 16.46
CA LEU A 201 32.05 -21.05 16.00
C LEU A 201 33.10 -21.79 16.84
N MET A 202 34.14 -21.09 17.30
CA MET A 202 35.15 -21.65 18.19
C MET A 202 34.58 -21.90 19.60
N ASN A 203 33.73 -21.01 20.11
CA ASN A 203 33.06 -21.23 21.40
C ASN A 203 32.12 -22.44 21.35
N ASP A 204 31.38 -22.61 20.25
CA ASP A 204 30.46 -23.73 20.07
C ASP A 204 31.24 -25.05 19.96
N LEU A 205 32.34 -25.08 19.18
CA LEU A 205 33.26 -26.21 19.10
C LEU A 205 33.91 -26.56 20.45
N GLU A 206 34.30 -25.55 21.24
CA GLU A 206 34.86 -25.77 22.59
C GLU A 206 33.83 -26.31 23.58
N SER A 207 32.54 -25.96 23.42
CA SER A 207 31.46 -26.54 24.21
C SER A 207 31.27 -28.01 23.85
N ASP A 208 31.14 -28.31 22.55
CA ASP A 208 30.96 -29.68 22.06
C ASP A 208 32.12 -30.60 22.47
N MET A 209 33.36 -30.10 22.45
CA MET A 209 34.53 -30.86 22.91
C MET A 209 34.52 -31.13 24.42
N ARG A 210 34.00 -30.21 25.24
CA ARG A 210 33.83 -30.45 26.69
C ARG A 210 32.75 -31.49 26.95
N ASP A 211 31.64 -31.42 26.24
CA ASP A 211 30.54 -32.36 26.40
C ASP A 211 30.95 -33.78 25.97
N LEU A 212 31.74 -33.91 24.90
CA LEU A 212 32.32 -35.18 24.45
C LEU A 212 33.38 -35.76 25.42
N SER A 213 34.13 -34.91 26.11
CA SER A 213 35.14 -35.35 27.10
C SER A 213 34.55 -35.70 28.47
N CYS A 214 33.36 -35.19 28.79
CA CYS A 214 32.55 -35.67 29.91
C CYS A 214 31.90 -37.03 29.61
N ALA A 215 31.49 -37.27 28.36
CA ALA A 215 30.85 -38.53 27.94
C ALA A 215 31.82 -39.74 27.89
N THR A 216 33.13 -39.52 27.82
CA THR A 216 34.15 -40.60 27.81
C THR A 216 34.72 -40.95 29.19
N ASN A 217 34.37 -40.20 30.24
CA ASN A 217 34.75 -40.46 31.63
C ASN A 217 33.57 -40.98 32.49
N SER A 218 32.50 -41.45 31.84
CA SER A 218 31.33 -42.09 32.49
C SER A 218 31.34 -43.59 32.27
#